data_AF-H1D303-F1
#
_entry.id   AF-H1D303-F1
#
_cell.length_a   1.000
_cell.length_b   1.000
_cell.length_c   1.000
_cell.angle_alpha   90.00
_cell.angle_beta   90.00
_cell.angle_gamma   90.00
#
_symmetry.space_group_name_H-M   'P 1'
#
loop_
_entity.id
_entity.type
_entity.pdbx_description
1 polymer ?
#
loop_
_entity_poly.entity_id
_entity_poly.type
_entity_poly.pdbx_seq_one_letter_code
_entity_poly.pdbx_strand_id
1 'polypeptide(L)'
;MIRIYAHTENEEQAEACYGAFLTGTIPQSGWILTEGAHLYLLDRKPAIPEGEGLAVSEGPVDFISTTLPAAKARAAYGAYLSGRRLPAGCALAAGEGAIGIISSSAYEPDLGHMDMYRLPFDPLEEVVTPREAANLYGADAKRVQADCEGAGENGIFSLSEVRHSGNTWLLLRRAAERVYRGSTEEKPPFALNPLLLVFSTIEAARIWNRDSGTVRSAAAGAGHAAARMEEGERRKSGRTWLVTRDAMDRLFGQALPAAMKDAMRWLR
;
A
#
# COMPACT_ATOMS: atom_id res chain seq x y z
N MET A 1 7.73 0.90 -12.09
CA MET A 1 7.26 1.85 -11.08
C MET A 1 5.96 2.44 -11.58
N ILE A 2 4.93 2.53 -10.72
CA ILE A 2 3.69 3.22 -11.04
C ILE A 2 3.91 4.71 -10.91
N ARG A 3 3.38 5.52 -11.81
CA ARG A 3 3.37 6.98 -11.70
C ARG A 3 2.01 7.39 -11.16
N ILE A 4 2.01 8.10 -10.05
CA ILE A 4 0.79 8.51 -9.37
C ILE A 4 0.58 10.00 -9.64
N TYR A 5 -0.65 10.33 -10.02
CA TYR A 5 -1.09 11.71 -10.21
C TYR A 5 -2.32 11.96 -9.35
N ALA A 6 -2.47 13.18 -8.86
CA ALA A 6 -3.59 13.56 -8.02
C ALA A 6 -4.26 14.84 -8.53
N HIS A 7 -5.59 14.82 -8.48
CA HIS A 7 -6.46 15.98 -8.56
C HIS A 7 -7.61 15.69 -7.59
N THR A 8 -7.31 15.81 -6.30
CA THR A 8 -8.23 15.55 -5.19
C THR A 8 -8.57 16.85 -4.48
N GLU A 9 -9.66 16.84 -3.71
CA GLU A 9 -10.10 18.01 -2.93
C GLU A 9 -9.07 18.43 -1.88
N ASN A 10 -8.38 17.44 -1.31
CA ASN A 10 -7.35 17.61 -0.30
C ASN A 10 -6.42 16.38 -0.26
N GLU A 11 -5.41 16.46 0.59
CA GLU A 11 -4.40 15.42 0.77
C GLU A 11 -4.95 14.14 1.41
N GLU A 12 -5.87 14.26 2.38
CA GLU A 12 -6.53 13.13 3.04
C GLU A 12 -7.28 12.25 2.03
N GLN A 13 -7.96 12.87 1.06
CA GLN A 13 -8.63 12.15 -0.03
C GLN A 13 -7.63 11.44 -0.96
N ALA A 14 -6.49 12.06 -1.28
CA ALA A 14 -5.44 11.41 -2.08
C ALA A 14 -4.88 10.19 -1.36
N GLU A 15 -4.60 10.32 -0.07
CA GLU A 15 -4.11 9.22 0.77
C GLU A 15 -5.11 8.08 0.89
N ALA A 16 -6.40 8.38 1.07
CA ALA A 16 -7.47 7.40 1.08
C ALA A 16 -7.60 6.65 -0.25
N CYS A 17 -7.54 7.38 -1.38
CA CYS A 17 -7.54 6.79 -2.72
C CYS A 17 -6.31 5.90 -2.93
N TYR A 18 -5.13 6.33 -2.50
CA TYR A 18 -3.93 5.52 -2.67
C TYR A 18 -3.95 4.27 -1.79
N GLY A 19 -4.40 4.38 -0.54
CA GLY A 19 -4.57 3.24 0.37
C GLY A 19 -5.54 2.20 -0.18
N ALA A 20 -6.65 2.65 -0.76
CA ALA A 20 -7.64 1.80 -1.41
C ALA A 20 -7.07 1.08 -2.64
N PHE A 21 -6.28 1.78 -3.48
CA PHE A 21 -5.55 1.15 -4.58
C PHE A 21 -4.58 0.05 -4.08
N LEU A 22 -3.80 0.35 -3.03
CA LEU A 22 -2.79 -0.57 -2.51
C LEU A 22 -3.37 -1.86 -1.94
N THR A 23 -4.63 -1.82 -1.49
CA THR A 23 -5.34 -2.92 -0.82
C THR A 23 -6.41 -3.59 -1.70
N GLY A 24 -6.69 -3.05 -2.88
CA GLY A 24 -7.72 -3.55 -3.79
C GLY A 24 -9.14 -3.32 -3.28
N THR A 25 -9.35 -2.24 -2.52
CA THR A 25 -10.65 -1.81 -1.99
C THR A 25 -11.12 -0.54 -2.69
N ILE A 26 -12.40 -0.18 -2.50
CA ILE A 26 -12.96 1.07 -3.04
C ILE A 26 -12.64 2.19 -2.05
N PRO A 27 -12.18 3.37 -2.52
CA PRO A 27 -11.95 4.50 -1.63
C PRO A 27 -13.25 4.97 -0.98
N GLN A 28 -13.18 5.40 0.28
CA GLN A 28 -14.33 5.95 0.99
C GLN A 28 -14.74 7.34 0.47
N SER A 29 -13.78 8.08 -0.08
CA SER A 29 -13.97 9.38 -0.72
C SER A 29 -13.04 9.48 -1.93
N GLY A 30 -13.53 10.12 -3.00
CA GLY A 30 -12.81 10.25 -4.27
C GLY A 30 -12.90 9.00 -5.15
N TRP A 31 -12.14 9.02 -6.24
CA TRP A 31 -12.09 7.99 -7.26
C TRP A 31 -10.65 7.64 -7.62
N ILE A 32 -10.44 6.37 -7.95
CA ILE A 32 -9.21 5.87 -8.51
C ILE A 32 -9.44 5.57 -9.98
N LEU A 33 -8.46 5.88 -10.82
CA LEU A 33 -8.35 5.37 -12.18
C LEU A 33 -6.94 4.81 -12.38
N THR A 34 -6.83 3.58 -12.87
CA THR A 34 -5.53 2.97 -13.18
C THR A 34 -5.49 2.39 -14.58
N GLU A 35 -4.40 2.69 -15.28
CA GLU A 35 -4.13 2.27 -16.65
C GLU A 35 -2.63 2.07 -16.84
N GLY A 36 -2.23 0.87 -17.28
CA GLY A 36 -0.82 0.57 -17.55
C GLY A 36 0.09 0.81 -16.34
N ALA A 37 0.95 1.82 -16.42
CA ALA A 37 1.86 2.23 -15.35
C ALA A 37 1.41 3.50 -14.62
N HIS A 38 0.15 3.92 -14.80
CA HIS A 38 -0.39 5.15 -14.26
C HIS A 38 -1.51 4.87 -13.25
N LEU A 39 -1.52 5.68 -12.20
CA LEU A 39 -2.56 5.75 -11.19
C LEU A 39 -2.99 7.21 -11.07
N TYR A 40 -4.28 7.47 -11.17
CA TYR A 40 -4.87 8.79 -11.02
C TYR A 40 -5.80 8.75 -9.81
N LEU A 41 -5.58 9.69 -8.89
CA LEU A 41 -6.38 9.91 -7.69
C LEU A 41 -7.25 11.14 -7.97
N LEU A 42 -8.57 10.99 -7.93
CA LEU A 42 -9.52 11.97 -8.46
C LEU A 42 -10.52 12.36 -7.37
N ASP A 43 -10.93 13.63 -7.37
CA ASP A 43 -11.99 14.18 -6.53
C ASP A 43 -13.37 13.63 -6.91
N ARG A 44 -13.57 13.29 -8.18
CA ARG A 44 -14.86 12.88 -8.75
C ARG A 44 -14.73 11.76 -9.76
N LYS A 45 -15.89 11.18 -10.10
CA LYS A 45 -16.00 10.13 -11.10
C LYS A 45 -15.40 10.57 -12.44
N PRO A 46 -14.41 9.83 -13.00
CA PRO A 46 -13.93 10.10 -14.34
C PRO A 46 -15.02 9.80 -15.38
N ALA A 47 -15.01 10.53 -16.49
CA ALA A 47 -15.92 10.31 -17.60
C ALA A 47 -15.57 8.98 -18.32
N ILE A 48 -16.12 7.87 -17.83
CA ILE A 48 -15.91 6.53 -18.39
C ILE A 48 -17.10 6.09 -19.25
N PRO A 49 -16.88 5.34 -20.34
CA PRO A 49 -17.97 4.80 -21.14
C PRO A 49 -18.92 3.92 -20.31
N GLU A 50 -20.21 3.95 -20.65
CA GLU A 50 -21.18 3.03 -20.07
C GLU A 50 -20.88 1.59 -20.50
N GLY A 51 -20.88 0.68 -19.53
CA GLY A 51 -20.62 -0.73 -19.74
C GLY A 51 -21.73 -1.60 -19.17
N GLU A 52 -21.80 -2.83 -19.65
CA GLU A 52 -22.74 -3.84 -19.16
C GLU A 52 -22.37 -4.29 -17.75
N GLY A 53 -23.39 -4.64 -16.95
CA GLY A 53 -23.20 -5.19 -15.61
C GLY A 53 -22.72 -6.65 -15.67
N LEU A 54 -21.63 -6.96 -14.96
CA LEU A 54 -21.06 -8.28 -14.85
C LEU A 54 -20.97 -8.71 -13.39
N ALA A 55 -21.65 -9.80 -13.06
CA ALA A 55 -21.60 -10.39 -11.72
C ALA A 55 -20.20 -10.95 -11.41
N VAL A 56 -19.74 -10.69 -10.19
CA VAL A 56 -18.48 -11.17 -9.61
C VAL A 56 -18.74 -11.78 -8.24
N SER A 57 -17.86 -12.69 -7.80
CA SER A 57 -18.05 -13.47 -6.57
C SER A 57 -17.08 -13.12 -5.44
N GLU A 58 -16.17 -12.18 -5.68
CA GLU A 58 -15.11 -11.81 -4.75
C GLU A 58 -14.87 -10.30 -4.79
N GLY A 59 -14.32 -9.74 -3.72
CA GLY A 59 -13.97 -8.32 -3.63
C GLY A 59 -15.08 -7.45 -3.03
N PRO A 60 -14.99 -6.12 -3.18
CA PRO A 60 -15.85 -5.17 -2.47
C PRO A 60 -17.20 -4.91 -3.14
N VAL A 61 -17.48 -5.52 -4.30
CA VAL A 61 -18.73 -5.34 -5.06
C VAL A 61 -19.28 -6.67 -5.54
N ASP A 62 -20.60 -6.74 -5.73
CA ASP A 62 -21.29 -7.89 -6.34
C ASP A 62 -21.30 -7.80 -7.88
N PHE A 63 -21.19 -6.58 -8.43
CA PHE A 63 -21.22 -6.31 -9.86
C PHE A 63 -20.17 -5.29 -10.25
N ILE A 64 -19.52 -5.50 -11.41
CA ILE A 64 -18.68 -4.51 -12.08
C ILE A 64 -19.36 -4.06 -13.37
N SER A 65 -19.18 -2.79 -13.77
CA SER A 65 -19.55 -2.34 -15.11
C SER A 65 -18.39 -2.59 -16.06
N THR A 66 -18.63 -3.08 -17.27
CA THR A 66 -17.55 -3.30 -18.23
C THR A 66 -17.92 -3.13 -19.69
N THR A 67 -16.98 -2.59 -20.47
CA THR A 67 -17.04 -2.56 -21.94
C THR A 67 -16.23 -3.68 -22.59
N LEU A 68 -15.63 -4.57 -21.77
CA LEU A 68 -14.74 -5.63 -22.22
C LEU A 68 -15.46 -6.98 -22.18
N PRO A 69 -15.00 -7.97 -22.97
CA PRO A 69 -15.46 -9.34 -22.83
C PRO A 69 -15.29 -9.84 -21.38
N ALA A 70 -16.28 -10.57 -20.87
CA ALA A 70 -16.37 -10.95 -19.46
C ALA A 70 -15.10 -11.63 -18.89
N ALA A 71 -14.42 -12.46 -19.68
CA ALA A 71 -13.18 -13.10 -19.27
C ALA A 71 -12.04 -12.08 -19.01
N LYS A 72 -11.91 -11.08 -19.88
CA LYS A 72 -10.89 -10.02 -19.76
C LYS A 72 -11.22 -9.08 -18.61
N ALA A 73 -12.51 -8.74 -18.43
CA ALA A 73 -13.00 -7.95 -17.31
C ALA A 73 -12.69 -8.64 -15.96
N ARG A 74 -13.02 -9.93 -15.81
CA ARG A 74 -12.71 -10.69 -14.58
C ARG A 74 -11.21 -10.78 -14.30
N ALA A 75 -10.38 -10.94 -15.34
CA ALA A 75 -8.93 -10.95 -15.17
C ALA A 75 -8.40 -9.59 -14.68
N ALA A 76 -8.91 -8.48 -15.23
CA ALA A 76 -8.55 -7.14 -14.77
C ALA A 76 -9.02 -6.87 -13.34
N TYR A 77 -10.24 -7.27 -13.01
CA TYR A 77 -10.78 -7.18 -11.66
C TYR A 77 -9.94 -7.95 -10.64
N GLY A 78 -9.62 -9.22 -10.93
CA GLY A 78 -8.76 -10.04 -10.07
C GLY A 78 -7.35 -9.48 -9.91
N ALA A 79 -6.79 -8.86 -10.96
CA ALA A 79 -5.51 -8.17 -10.88
C ALA A 79 -5.56 -6.98 -9.92
N TYR A 80 -6.62 -6.16 -10.00
CA TYR A 80 -6.85 -5.03 -9.11
C TYR A 80 -7.01 -5.46 -7.64
N LEU A 81 -7.85 -6.46 -7.35
CA LEU A 81 -8.00 -7.00 -5.99
C LEU A 81 -6.70 -7.54 -5.39
N SER A 82 -5.75 -7.91 -6.26
CA SER A 82 -4.44 -8.45 -5.91
C SER A 82 -3.33 -7.40 -5.91
N GLY A 83 -3.64 -6.12 -6.18
CA GLY A 83 -2.65 -5.05 -6.30
C GLY A 83 -1.64 -5.27 -7.45
N ARG A 84 -2.02 -6.01 -8.48
CA ARG A 84 -1.21 -6.29 -9.68
C ARG A 84 -1.55 -5.34 -10.81
N ARG A 85 -0.62 -5.18 -11.76
CA ARG A 85 -0.90 -4.45 -13.00
C ARG A 85 -2.02 -5.13 -13.78
N LEU A 86 -2.89 -4.30 -14.34
CA LEU A 86 -3.98 -4.76 -15.18
C LEU A 86 -3.45 -5.42 -16.46
N PRO A 87 -4.24 -6.34 -17.08
CA PRO A 87 -3.96 -6.83 -18.42
C PRO A 87 -3.83 -5.68 -19.43
N ALA A 88 -3.01 -5.88 -20.45
CA ALA A 88 -2.82 -4.88 -21.51
C ALA A 88 -4.17 -4.53 -22.19
N GLY A 89 -4.37 -3.23 -22.43
CA GLY A 89 -5.60 -2.73 -23.03
C GLY A 89 -6.76 -2.53 -22.06
N CYS A 90 -6.52 -2.63 -20.74
CA CYS A 90 -7.53 -2.39 -19.71
C CYS A 90 -7.21 -1.13 -18.91
N ALA A 91 -8.25 -0.37 -18.60
CA ALA A 91 -8.26 0.60 -17.51
C ALA A 91 -9.35 0.23 -16.49
N LEU A 92 -9.15 0.62 -15.24
CA LEU A 92 -10.12 0.40 -14.16
C LEU A 92 -10.36 1.71 -13.41
N ALA A 93 -11.63 2.03 -13.18
CA ALA A 93 -12.06 3.12 -12.30
C ALA A 93 -12.81 2.55 -11.09
N ALA A 94 -12.56 3.09 -9.90
CA ALA A 94 -13.21 2.65 -8.65
C ALA A 94 -13.50 3.85 -7.73
N GLY A 95 -14.73 3.94 -7.23
CA GLY A 95 -15.19 4.99 -6.32
C GLY A 95 -16.69 4.89 -6.11
N GLU A 96 -17.21 5.53 -5.05
CA GLU A 96 -18.66 5.57 -4.72
C GLU A 96 -19.34 4.18 -4.73
N GLY A 97 -18.66 3.14 -4.23
CA GLY A 97 -19.19 1.78 -4.19
C GLY A 97 -19.27 1.07 -5.55
N ALA A 98 -18.71 1.66 -6.62
CA ALA A 98 -18.74 1.11 -7.97
C ALA A 98 -17.32 0.83 -8.50
N ILE A 99 -17.23 -0.17 -9.39
CA ILE A 99 -16.02 -0.48 -10.15
C ILE A 99 -16.38 -0.62 -11.63
N GLY A 100 -15.67 0.13 -12.47
CA GLY A 100 -15.79 0.10 -13.92
C GLY A 100 -14.51 -0.41 -14.58
N ILE A 101 -14.62 -1.35 -15.51
CA ILE A 101 -13.47 -1.89 -16.27
C ILE A 101 -13.70 -1.63 -17.75
N ILE A 102 -12.85 -0.79 -18.33
CA ILE A 102 -13.03 -0.25 -19.66
C ILE A 102 -11.85 -0.61 -20.57
N SER A 103 -12.11 -0.63 -21.88
CA SER A 103 -11.04 -0.68 -22.86
C SER A 103 -10.26 0.63 -22.81
N SER A 104 -8.94 0.56 -22.64
CA SER A 104 -8.06 1.74 -22.75
C SER A 104 -8.18 2.42 -24.11
N SER A 105 -8.44 1.67 -25.18
CA SER A 105 -8.58 2.24 -26.52
C SER A 105 -9.89 3.00 -26.72
N ALA A 106 -10.88 2.78 -25.86
CA ALA A 106 -12.18 3.44 -25.90
C ALA A 106 -12.25 4.61 -24.92
N TYR A 107 -11.11 4.97 -24.33
CA TYR A 107 -11.00 5.92 -23.26
C TYR A 107 -9.80 6.84 -23.51
N GLU A 108 -10.08 8.07 -23.93
CA GLU A 108 -9.09 9.15 -23.92
C GLU A 108 -9.44 10.06 -22.76
N PRO A 109 -8.67 9.99 -21.66
CA PRO A 109 -9.05 10.68 -20.46
C PRO A 109 -8.71 12.17 -20.58
N ASP A 110 -9.73 13.03 -20.67
CA ASP A 110 -9.55 14.48 -20.41
C ASP A 110 -9.49 14.72 -18.91
N LEU A 111 -8.32 14.41 -18.34
CA LEU A 111 -8.02 14.58 -16.93
C LEU A 111 -7.68 16.03 -16.56
N GLY A 112 -7.59 16.92 -17.54
CA GLY A 112 -7.05 18.25 -17.34
C GLY A 112 -5.59 18.22 -16.85
N HIS A 113 -5.18 19.30 -16.19
CA HIS A 113 -3.86 19.37 -15.56
C HIS A 113 -3.82 18.49 -14.30
N MET A 114 -2.77 17.69 -14.19
CA MET A 114 -2.61 16.69 -13.13
C MET A 114 -1.22 16.84 -12.52
N ASP A 115 -1.16 16.94 -11.20
CA ASP A 115 0.10 17.01 -10.47
C ASP A 115 0.62 15.62 -10.14
N MET A 116 1.94 15.44 -10.19
CA MET A 116 2.55 14.19 -9.73
C MET A 116 2.42 14.09 -8.21
N TYR A 117 1.69 13.08 -7.75
CA TYR A 117 1.48 12.85 -6.33
C TYR A 117 2.77 12.43 -5.65
N ARG A 118 3.02 13.01 -4.47
CA ARG A 118 4.10 12.62 -3.57
C ARG A 118 3.48 12.41 -2.19
N LEU A 119 3.99 11.43 -1.46
CA LEU A 119 3.59 11.25 -0.08
C LEU A 119 3.94 12.51 0.72
N PRO A 120 3.03 12.99 1.58
CA PRO A 120 3.30 14.17 2.41
C PRO A 120 4.20 13.86 3.61
N PHE A 121 4.53 12.60 3.82
CA PHE A 121 5.42 12.10 4.87
C PHE A 121 6.43 11.09 4.30
N ASP A 122 7.53 10.85 5.03
CA ASP A 122 8.44 9.74 4.75
C ASP A 122 7.92 8.47 5.45
N PRO A 123 7.44 7.46 4.71
CA PRO A 123 6.90 6.26 5.33
C PRO A 123 7.94 5.47 6.13
N LEU A 124 9.23 5.57 5.83
CA LEU A 124 10.29 4.89 6.57
C LEU A 124 10.48 5.46 7.98
N GLU A 125 10.19 6.74 8.18
CA GLU A 125 10.27 7.41 9.49
C GLU A 125 9.05 7.11 10.37
N GLU A 126 7.93 6.70 9.76
CA GLU A 126 6.66 6.41 10.42
C GLU A 126 6.52 4.96 10.87
N VAL A 127 7.42 4.08 10.43
CA VAL A 127 7.44 2.66 10.80
C VAL A 127 8.72 2.35 11.57
N VAL A 128 8.56 1.77 12.75
CA VAL A 128 9.66 1.42 13.66
C VAL A 128 9.59 -0.05 14.05
N THR A 129 10.70 -0.58 14.58
CA THR A 129 10.72 -1.90 15.25
C THR A 129 10.54 -1.73 16.77
N PRO A 130 10.15 -2.78 17.51
CA PRO A 130 10.03 -2.71 18.97
C PRO A 130 11.29 -2.20 19.68
N ARG A 131 12.47 -2.58 19.18
CA ARG A 131 13.75 -2.09 19.72
C ARG A 131 13.94 -0.60 19.49
N GLU A 132 13.59 -0.11 18.31
CA GLU A 132 13.68 1.31 17.99
C GLU A 132 12.67 2.13 18.81
N ALA A 133 11.42 1.69 18.88
CA ALA A 133 10.40 2.32 19.72
C ALA A 133 10.83 2.39 21.20
N ALA A 134 11.37 1.29 21.72
CA ALA A 134 11.91 1.24 23.08
C ALA A 134 13.00 2.30 23.32
N ASN A 135 13.93 2.44 22.38
CA ASN A 135 14.99 3.45 22.47
C ASN A 135 14.45 4.88 22.36
N LEU A 136 13.47 5.12 21.47
CA LEU A 136 12.90 6.45 21.24
C LEU A 136 12.07 6.96 22.43
N TYR A 137 11.38 6.05 23.13
CA TYR A 137 10.40 6.40 24.15
C TYR A 137 10.78 5.91 25.56
N GLY A 138 12.00 5.41 25.76
CA GLY A 138 12.49 4.98 27.07
C GLY A 138 11.76 3.76 27.65
N ALA A 139 11.26 2.87 26.79
CA ALA A 139 10.56 1.65 27.19
C ALA A 139 11.48 0.41 27.16
N ASP A 140 11.06 -0.68 27.79
CA ASP A 140 11.75 -1.97 27.64
C ASP A 140 11.37 -2.65 26.32
N ALA A 141 12.36 -3.08 25.53
CA ALA A 141 12.09 -3.66 24.21
C ALA A 141 11.36 -5.00 24.24
N LYS A 142 11.48 -5.80 25.32
CA LYS A 142 10.69 -7.04 25.44
C LYS A 142 9.24 -6.72 25.76
N ARG A 143 8.99 -5.69 26.57
CA ARG A 143 7.65 -5.16 26.79
C ARG A 143 7.03 -4.68 25.47
N VAL A 144 7.73 -3.85 24.70
CA VAL A 144 7.20 -3.37 23.40
C VAL A 144 6.87 -4.52 22.45
N GLN A 145 7.73 -5.54 22.41
CA GLN A 145 7.50 -6.76 21.63
C GLN A 145 6.23 -7.49 22.10
N ALA A 146 6.08 -7.72 23.40
CA ALA A 146 4.91 -8.40 23.97
C ALA A 146 3.61 -7.60 23.73
N ASP A 147 3.68 -6.28 23.80
CA ASP A 147 2.55 -5.39 23.50
C ASP A 147 2.13 -5.50 22.02
N CYS A 148 3.09 -5.65 21.09
CA CYS A 148 2.78 -5.90 19.67
C CYS A 148 2.14 -7.30 19.47
N GLU A 149 2.64 -8.32 20.15
CA GLU A 149 2.11 -9.69 20.09
C GLU A 149 0.67 -9.77 20.64
N GLY A 150 0.36 -8.94 21.63
CA GLY A 150 -0.98 -8.82 22.22
C GLY A 150 -1.93 -7.86 21.51
N ALA A 151 -1.60 -7.37 20.30
CA ALA A 151 -2.45 -6.43 19.58
C ALA A 151 -3.82 -7.04 19.21
N GLY A 152 -4.86 -6.19 19.22
CA GLY A 152 -6.24 -6.60 18.94
C GLY A 152 -7.19 -6.39 20.13
N GLU A 153 -8.13 -7.31 20.32
CA GLU A 153 -9.15 -7.18 21.36
C GLU A 153 -8.52 -7.20 22.76
N ASN A 154 -8.66 -6.10 23.50
CA ASN A 154 -8.01 -5.82 24.79
C ASN A 154 -6.49 -5.53 24.74
N GLY A 155 -5.90 -5.43 23.54
CA GLY A 155 -4.52 -5.00 23.35
C GLY A 155 -4.36 -3.48 23.43
N ILE A 156 -3.17 -3.01 23.78
CA ILE A 156 -2.86 -1.56 23.79
C ILE A 156 -2.64 -0.99 22.38
N PHE A 157 -2.32 -1.88 21.43
CA PHE A 157 -2.24 -1.61 20.00
C PHE A 157 -3.42 -2.27 19.27
N SER A 158 -3.95 -1.58 18.27
CA SER A 158 -4.86 -2.19 17.31
C SER A 158 -4.11 -3.08 16.31
N LEU A 159 -4.84 -3.96 15.61
CA LEU A 159 -4.27 -4.78 14.54
C LEU A 159 -3.84 -3.95 13.31
N SER A 160 -4.28 -2.69 13.20
CA SER A 160 -3.86 -1.78 12.13
C SER A 160 -2.64 -0.94 12.49
N GLU A 161 -2.22 -0.94 13.75
CA GLU A 161 -1.04 -0.20 14.26
C GLU A 161 0.23 -1.05 14.27
N VAL A 162 0.11 -2.38 14.18
CA VAL A 162 1.25 -3.30 14.21
C VAL A 162 1.12 -4.40 13.16
N ARG A 163 2.25 -4.94 12.72
CA ARG A 163 2.29 -6.07 11.80
C ARG A 163 3.50 -6.95 12.07
N HIS A 164 3.26 -8.25 12.16
CA HIS A 164 4.34 -9.23 12.24
C HIS A 164 5.11 -9.28 10.91
N SER A 165 6.42 -9.10 10.96
CA SER A 165 7.28 -8.92 9.78
C SER A 165 8.53 -9.79 9.90
N GLY A 166 8.41 -11.05 9.48
CA GLY A 166 9.50 -12.01 9.53
C GLY A 166 9.76 -12.52 10.95
N ASN A 167 10.85 -12.08 11.57
CA ASN A 167 11.24 -12.45 12.95
C ASN A 167 11.11 -11.28 13.94
N THR A 168 10.42 -10.21 13.55
CA THR A 168 10.19 -9.02 14.35
C THR A 168 8.78 -8.47 14.09
N TRP A 169 8.43 -7.41 14.78
CA TRP A 169 7.23 -6.63 14.50
C TRP A 169 7.61 -5.29 13.88
N LEU A 170 6.73 -4.77 13.05
CA LEU A 170 6.69 -3.37 12.66
C LEU A 170 5.50 -2.73 13.35
N LEU A 171 5.69 -1.52 13.85
CA LEU A 171 4.64 -0.75 14.48
C LEU A 171 4.71 0.70 14.03
N LEU A 172 3.55 1.36 14.01
CA LEU A 172 3.48 2.78 13.71
C LEU A 172 4.19 3.57 14.81
N ARG A 173 5.09 4.46 14.42
CA ARG A 173 5.86 5.32 15.33
C ARG A 173 4.96 6.11 16.27
N ARG A 174 3.86 6.66 15.74
CA ARG A 174 2.84 7.40 16.51
C ARG A 174 2.11 6.53 17.54
N ALA A 175 1.85 5.26 17.21
CA ALA A 175 1.16 4.35 18.12
C ALA A 175 2.07 4.09 19.33
N ALA A 176 3.36 3.84 19.07
CA ALA A 176 4.36 3.74 20.12
C ALA A 176 4.48 5.04 20.94
N GLU A 177 4.43 6.20 20.31
CA GLU A 177 4.46 7.49 21.02
C GLU A 177 3.25 7.66 21.94
N ARG A 178 2.04 7.41 21.42
CA ARG A 178 0.78 7.43 22.20
C ARG A 178 0.89 6.53 23.43
N VAL A 179 1.37 5.30 23.25
CA VAL A 179 1.43 4.30 24.33
C VAL A 179 2.54 4.56 25.34
N TYR A 180 3.75 4.91 24.90
CA TYR A 180 4.93 4.95 25.79
C TYR A 180 5.32 6.36 26.23
N ARG A 181 4.95 7.40 25.47
CA ARG A 181 5.16 8.81 25.86
C ARG A 181 3.88 9.45 26.42
N GLY A 182 2.71 8.88 26.13
CA GLY A 182 1.41 9.41 26.58
C GLY A 182 0.92 10.59 25.75
N SER A 183 1.25 10.63 24.44
CA SER A 183 0.73 11.67 23.54
C SER A 183 -0.80 11.60 23.45
N THR A 184 -1.45 12.78 23.49
CA THR A 184 -2.91 12.94 23.37
C THR A 184 -3.35 13.38 21.97
N GLU A 185 -2.45 13.39 20.98
CA GLU A 185 -2.86 13.65 19.59
C GLU A 185 -3.82 12.54 19.12
N GLU A 186 -5.08 12.92 18.91
CA GLU A 186 -6.17 11.97 18.66
C GLU A 186 -6.17 11.43 17.23
N LYS A 187 -5.63 12.18 16.26
CA LYS A 187 -5.68 11.81 14.85
C LYS A 187 -4.30 11.67 14.23
N PRO A 188 -4.11 10.67 13.36
CA PRO A 188 -3.02 10.63 12.40
C PRO A 188 -2.85 11.96 11.64
N PRO A 189 -1.61 12.38 11.35
CA PRO A 189 -1.39 13.45 10.37
C PRO A 189 -1.60 12.97 8.92
N PHE A 190 -1.82 11.67 8.72
CA PHE A 190 -2.04 11.03 7.41
C PHE A 190 -3.08 9.90 7.51
N ALA A 191 -3.98 9.83 6.54
CA ALA A 191 -4.95 8.75 6.36
C ALA A 191 -4.32 7.46 5.82
N LEU A 192 -3.24 7.56 5.04
CA LEU A 192 -2.58 6.38 4.47
C LEU A 192 -1.75 5.64 5.54
N ASN A 193 -2.06 4.38 5.80
CA ASN A 193 -1.31 3.57 6.75
C ASN A 193 0.13 3.25 6.23
N PRO A 194 1.20 3.74 6.89
CA PRO A 194 2.59 3.51 6.47
C PRO A 194 3.00 2.03 6.41
N LEU A 195 2.34 1.15 7.18
CA LEU A 195 2.60 -0.30 7.14
C LEU A 195 2.21 -0.94 5.80
N LEU A 196 1.44 -0.26 4.95
CA LEU A 196 1.16 -0.67 3.56
C LEU A 196 2.36 -0.42 2.62
N LEU A 197 3.28 0.45 3.03
CA LEU A 197 4.38 0.95 2.21
C LEU A 197 5.75 0.44 2.66
N VAL A 198 5.91 0.01 3.92
CA VAL A 198 7.21 -0.36 4.49
C VAL A 198 7.23 -1.79 4.99
N PHE A 199 8.27 -2.52 4.65
CA PHE A 199 8.46 -3.92 5.04
C PHE A 199 9.85 -4.13 5.64
N SER A 200 10.02 -5.12 6.51
CA SER A 200 11.36 -5.62 6.82
C SER A 200 11.90 -6.38 5.62
N THR A 201 13.23 -6.49 5.48
CA THR A 201 13.83 -7.27 4.39
C THR A 201 13.42 -8.75 4.38
N ILE A 202 13.10 -9.34 5.55
CA ILE A 202 12.69 -10.75 5.65
C ILE A 202 11.27 -10.92 5.12
N GLU A 203 10.35 -10.05 5.53
CA GLU A 203 8.99 -10.08 5.02
C GLU A 203 8.93 -9.73 3.54
N ALA A 204 9.64 -8.68 3.12
CA ALA A 204 9.72 -8.28 1.72
C ALA A 204 10.24 -9.42 0.84
N ALA A 205 11.22 -10.19 1.32
CA ALA A 205 11.69 -11.38 0.63
C ALA A 205 10.58 -12.43 0.43
N ARG A 206 9.77 -12.69 1.46
CA ARG A 206 8.60 -13.60 1.34
C ARG A 206 7.57 -13.05 0.34
N ILE A 207 7.23 -11.76 0.43
CA ILE A 207 6.20 -11.15 -0.42
C ILE A 207 6.60 -11.12 -1.90
N TRP A 208 7.86 -10.84 -2.22
CA TRP A 208 8.36 -10.78 -3.60
C TRP A 208 9.04 -12.08 -4.08
N ASN A 209 8.92 -13.17 -3.33
CA ASN A 209 9.51 -14.47 -3.65
C ASN A 209 11.03 -14.41 -3.93
N ARG A 210 11.77 -13.78 -3.02
CA ARG A 210 13.23 -13.62 -3.09
C ARG A 210 13.90 -14.24 -1.88
N ASP A 211 15.19 -14.50 -2.02
CA ASP A 211 16.03 -14.83 -0.88
C ASP A 211 16.20 -13.61 0.04
N SER A 212 16.12 -13.83 1.35
CA SER A 212 16.23 -12.76 2.36
C SER A 212 17.60 -12.09 2.37
N GLY A 213 18.67 -12.84 2.08
CA GLY A 213 20.03 -12.31 1.92
C GLY A 213 20.16 -11.39 0.72
N THR A 214 19.47 -11.71 -0.38
CA THR A 214 19.43 -10.86 -1.59
C THR A 214 18.79 -9.50 -1.31
N VAL A 215 17.60 -9.49 -0.69
CA VAL A 215 16.92 -8.22 -0.34
C VAL A 215 17.73 -7.41 0.67
N ARG A 216 18.30 -8.08 1.69
CA ARG A 216 19.17 -7.43 2.67
C ARG A 216 20.45 -6.86 2.04
N SER A 217 21.04 -7.56 1.07
CA SER A 217 22.23 -7.11 0.35
C SER A 217 21.95 -5.85 -0.48
N ALA A 218 20.81 -5.82 -1.19
CA ALA A 218 20.33 -4.65 -1.91
C ALA A 218 20.12 -3.45 -0.97
N ALA A 219 19.51 -3.68 0.19
CA ALA A 219 19.32 -2.67 1.22
C ALA A 219 20.65 -2.22 1.86
N ALA A 220 21.62 -3.11 2.03
CA ALA A 220 22.94 -2.76 2.56
C ALA A 220 23.84 -2.01 1.55
N GLY A 221 23.39 -1.85 0.30
CA GLY A 221 24.17 -1.20 -0.76
C GLY A 221 25.28 -2.08 -1.36
N ALA A 222 25.20 -3.40 -1.19
CA ALA A 222 26.14 -4.34 -1.79
C ALA A 222 25.73 -4.71 -3.24
N GLY A 223 26.69 -5.18 -4.04
CA GLY A 223 26.45 -5.60 -5.43
C GLY A 223 26.51 -4.45 -6.46
N HIS A 224 26.02 -4.67 -7.68
CA HIS A 224 25.99 -3.64 -8.74
C HIS A 224 24.98 -2.52 -8.45
N ALA A 225 25.27 -1.29 -8.89
CA ALA A 225 24.45 -0.11 -8.61
C ALA A 225 22.96 -0.31 -8.96
N ALA A 226 22.66 -0.91 -10.11
CA ALA A 226 21.29 -1.18 -10.55
C ALA A 226 20.50 -2.17 -9.66
N ALA A 227 21.18 -2.92 -8.79
CA ALA A 227 20.58 -3.86 -7.85
C ALA A 227 20.47 -3.32 -6.42
N ARG A 228 20.86 -2.06 -6.19
CA ARG A 228 20.85 -1.43 -4.86
C ARG A 228 19.57 -0.64 -4.65
N MET A 229 19.19 -0.53 -3.37
CA MET A 229 18.21 0.45 -2.91
C MET A 229 18.92 1.79 -2.66
N GLU A 230 18.29 2.84 -3.15
CA GLU A 230 18.74 4.23 -3.05
C GLU A 230 18.40 4.84 -1.69
N GLU A 231 18.84 6.07 -1.45
CA GLU A 231 18.43 6.81 -0.26
C GLU A 231 16.93 7.14 -0.35
N GLY A 232 16.20 7.02 0.76
CA GLY A 232 14.73 7.14 0.78
C GLY A 232 13.97 5.87 0.36
N GLU A 233 14.65 4.84 -0.16
CA GLU A 233 14.05 3.52 -0.44
C GLU A 233 14.25 2.52 0.71
N ARG A 234 15.13 2.86 1.64
CA ARG A 234 15.54 1.98 2.74
C ARG A 234 15.98 2.79 3.96
N ARG A 235 15.79 2.21 5.13
CA ARG A 235 16.30 2.75 6.40
C ARG A 235 16.68 1.62 7.34
N LYS A 236 17.68 1.85 8.20
CA LYS A 236 18.08 0.87 9.21
C LYS A 236 17.39 1.17 10.55
N SER A 237 16.49 0.30 10.97
CA SER A 237 15.86 0.32 12.29
C SER A 237 16.57 -0.68 13.21
N GLY A 238 17.55 -0.20 13.99
CA GLY A 238 18.41 -1.04 14.81
C GLY A 238 19.22 -2.05 13.98
N ARG A 239 18.89 -3.34 14.07
CA ARG A 239 19.52 -4.42 13.28
C ARG A 239 18.74 -4.80 12.03
N THR A 240 17.54 -4.26 11.87
CA THR A 240 16.62 -4.59 10.79
C THR A 240 16.69 -3.52 9.70
N TRP A 241 16.77 -3.94 8.45
CA TRP A 241 16.57 -3.05 7.32
C TRP A 241 15.08 -2.99 7.00
N LEU A 242 14.57 -1.77 6.91
CA LEU A 242 13.24 -1.43 6.41
C LEU A 242 13.38 -0.98 4.96
N VAL A 243 12.44 -1.38 4.12
CA VAL A 243 12.46 -1.13 2.68
C VAL A 243 11.07 -0.72 2.20
N THR A 244 10.99 0.14 1.19
CA THR A 244 9.71 0.60 0.64
C THR A 244 9.14 -0.40 -0.37
N ARG A 245 7.81 -0.39 -0.50
CA ARG A 245 7.07 -1.14 -1.54
C ARG A 245 7.60 -0.81 -2.94
N ASP A 246 7.80 0.47 -3.21
CA ASP A 246 8.24 0.96 -4.52
C ASP A 246 9.64 0.45 -4.90
N ALA A 247 10.57 0.42 -3.94
CA ALA A 247 11.90 -0.14 -4.14
C ALA A 247 11.83 -1.64 -4.48
N MET A 248 10.98 -2.38 -3.76
CA MET A 248 10.76 -3.79 -4.03
C MET A 248 10.14 -4.04 -5.41
N ASP A 249 9.12 -3.25 -5.78
CA ASP A 249 8.48 -3.35 -7.09
C ASP A 249 9.42 -2.96 -8.24
N ARG A 250 10.31 -1.99 -8.01
CA ARG A 250 11.33 -1.56 -8.97
C ARG A 250 12.39 -2.63 -9.19
N LEU A 251 12.94 -3.21 -8.11
CA LEU A 251 14.06 -4.14 -8.19
C LEU A 251 13.64 -5.58 -8.51
N PHE A 252 12.48 -6.02 -8.01
CA PHE A 252 12.11 -7.43 -8.01
C PHE A 252 10.83 -7.76 -8.77
N GLY A 253 10.10 -6.75 -9.26
CA GLY A 253 8.85 -6.92 -10.00
C GLY A 253 7.63 -7.01 -9.07
N GLN A 254 6.57 -7.68 -9.50
CA GLN A 254 5.32 -7.71 -8.71
C GLN A 254 5.39 -8.66 -7.52
N ALA A 255 4.79 -8.24 -6.41
CA ALA A 255 4.53 -9.09 -5.26
C ALA A 255 3.67 -10.33 -5.59
N LEU A 256 3.81 -11.35 -4.75
CA LEU A 256 2.89 -12.50 -4.70
C LEU A 256 1.56 -12.06 -4.04
N PRO A 257 0.41 -12.19 -4.74
CA PRO A 257 -0.88 -11.73 -4.25
C PRO A 257 -1.26 -12.31 -2.89
N ALA A 258 -1.09 -13.62 -2.71
CA ALA A 258 -1.45 -14.29 -1.46
C ALA A 258 -0.59 -13.79 -0.29
N ALA A 259 0.72 -13.62 -0.49
CA ALA A 259 1.62 -13.13 0.55
C ALA A 259 1.34 -11.65 0.88
N MET A 260 1.06 -10.82 -0.12
CA MET A 260 0.70 -9.42 0.09
C MET A 260 -0.65 -9.29 0.82
N LYS A 261 -1.66 -10.07 0.41
CA LYS A 261 -2.98 -10.09 1.05
C LYS A 261 -2.89 -10.53 2.52
N ASP A 262 -2.06 -11.53 2.81
CA ASP A 262 -1.77 -11.99 4.19
C ASP A 262 -1.14 -10.87 5.03
N ALA A 263 -0.11 -10.20 4.49
CA ALA A 263 0.54 -9.06 5.16
C ALA A 263 -0.42 -7.89 5.41
N MET A 264 -1.34 -7.61 4.47
CA MET A 264 -2.26 -6.46 4.55
C MET A 264 -3.58 -6.76 5.25
N ARG A 265 -3.77 -7.96 5.80
CA ARG A 265 -5.08 -8.44 6.29
C ARG A 265 -5.77 -7.47 7.25
N TRP A 266 -5.00 -6.81 8.11
CA TRP A 266 -5.50 -5.91 9.17
C TRP A 266 -5.25 -4.43 8.90
N LEU A 267 -4.77 -4.10 7.70
CA LEU A 267 -4.38 -2.73 7.30
C LEU A 267 -5.38 -2.06 6.35
N ARG A 268 -6.53 -2.70 6.13
CA ARG A 268 -7.59 -2.28 5.20
C ARG A 268 -8.64 -1.43 5.89
#